data_AF-A0A959EBJ9-F1
#
_entry.id   AF-A0A959EBJ9-F1
#
_cell.length_a   1.000
_cell.length_b   1.000
_cell.length_c   1.000
_cell.angle_alpha   90.00
_cell.angle_beta   90.00
_cell.angle_gamma   90.00
#
_symmetry.space_group_name_H-M   'P 1'
#
loop_
_entity.id
_entity.type
_entity.pdbx_description
1 polymer ?
#
loop_
_entity_poly.entity_id
_entity_poly.type
_entity_poly.pdbx_seq_one_letter_code
_entity_poly.pdbx_strand_id
1 'polypeptide(L)'
;MANVLWLQGGACSGNTMSFLNAEEPTVVELIVDFGINILWHPTVGLELGTQVSDLLNDCLSGKTQLDIFVFEGTVIEGPNGTGKMNYFADRPMKDWVKDLAEAAQFVVALGDCATWGGIPAVPPNPSESTGMQFHKRQKGGFLGADFISKGGLPVINIPGCPAHPDWVTQILVAISTGRIGDVVVDEFHRPKTFFTDFVQTGCTNARNFAEKVEGGFGRRGHGCLFYEVGCRGPM
;
A
#
# COMPACT_ATOMS: atom_id res chain seq x y z
N MET A 1 21.21 6.28 -3.96
CA MET A 1 19.78 6.47 -4.22
C MET A 1 19.10 5.13 -4.05
N ALA A 2 17.92 5.08 -3.44
CA ALA A 2 17.12 3.87 -3.33
C ALA A 2 16.20 3.76 -4.55
N ASN A 3 16.29 2.64 -5.25
CA ASN A 3 15.49 2.36 -6.43
C ASN A 3 14.10 1.85 -6.04
N VAL A 4 13.08 2.55 -6.49
CA VAL A 4 11.67 2.26 -6.21
C VAL A 4 10.98 1.86 -7.50
N LEU A 5 10.43 0.65 -7.54
CA LEU A 5 9.54 0.20 -8.60
C LEU A 5 8.12 0.13 -8.06
N TRP A 6 7.18 0.76 -8.75
CA TRP A 6 5.78 0.76 -8.36
C TRP A 6 4.93 0.09 -9.43
N LEU A 7 4.15 -0.93 -9.06
CA LEU A 7 3.16 -1.56 -9.95
C LEU A 7 1.74 -1.42 -9.41
N GLN A 8 0.77 -1.46 -10.32
CA GLN A 8 -0.66 -1.37 -10.01
C GLN A 8 -1.40 -2.64 -10.48
N GLY A 9 -2.05 -3.34 -9.55
CA GLY A 9 -2.89 -4.50 -9.83
C GLY A 9 -4.37 -4.13 -10.00
N GLY A 10 -5.25 -4.77 -9.21
CA GLY A 10 -6.64 -4.35 -9.06
C GLY A 10 -6.75 -3.05 -8.27
N ALA A 11 -6.38 -1.94 -8.92
CA ALA A 11 -6.22 -0.60 -8.35
C ALA A 11 -7.15 0.43 -9.01
N CYS A 12 -7.44 1.51 -8.28
CA CYS A 12 -8.15 2.69 -8.79
C CYS A 12 -7.23 3.91 -8.97
N SER A 13 -5.91 3.72 -8.78
CA SER A 13 -4.90 4.79 -8.74
C SER A 13 -5.13 5.86 -7.67
N GLY A 14 -6.03 5.62 -6.70
CA GLY A 14 -6.30 6.53 -5.60
C GLY A 14 -5.11 6.71 -4.67
N ASN A 15 -4.28 5.68 -4.46
CA ASN A 15 -3.08 5.83 -3.64
C ASN A 15 -1.98 6.59 -4.40
N THR A 16 -1.87 6.43 -5.73
CA THR A 16 -1.03 7.32 -6.54
C THR A 16 -1.46 8.77 -6.39
N MET A 17 -2.75 9.08 -6.56
CA MET A 17 -3.22 10.46 -6.44
C MET A 17 -3.00 11.02 -5.03
N SER A 18 -3.21 10.19 -4.01
CA SER A 18 -2.92 10.56 -2.63
C SER A 18 -1.43 10.83 -2.41
N PHE A 19 -0.54 9.96 -2.92
CA PHE A 19 0.91 10.13 -2.86
C PHE A 19 1.37 11.42 -3.54
N LEU A 20 0.79 11.78 -4.69
CA LEU A 20 1.08 13.04 -5.38
C LEU A 20 0.64 14.29 -4.61
N ASN A 21 -0.22 14.15 -3.60
CA ASN A 21 -0.61 15.23 -2.67
C ASN A 21 0.31 15.33 -1.44
N ALA A 22 1.45 14.64 -1.41
CA ALA A 22 2.39 14.77 -0.30
C ALA A 22 2.97 16.19 -0.22
N GLU A 23 3.06 16.70 1.00
CA GLU A 23 3.59 18.04 1.29
C GLU A 23 4.85 17.98 2.17
N GLU A 24 4.97 16.99 3.06
CA GLU A 24 6.07 16.92 4.05
C GLU A 24 6.72 15.53 4.11
N PRO A 25 7.68 15.20 3.21
CA PRO A 25 8.10 15.96 2.03
C PRO A 25 7.20 15.70 0.81
N THR A 26 7.27 16.60 -0.17
CA THR A 26 6.64 16.42 -1.49
C THR A 26 7.29 15.28 -2.30
N VAL A 27 6.59 14.78 -3.31
CA VAL A 27 7.14 13.75 -4.23
C VAL A 27 8.39 14.23 -4.96
N VAL A 28 8.48 15.53 -5.26
CA VAL A 28 9.67 16.11 -5.91
C VAL A 28 10.86 16.11 -4.95
N GLU A 29 10.65 16.55 -3.70
CA GLU A 29 11.68 16.52 -2.66
C GLU A 29 12.13 15.09 -2.33
N LEU A 30 11.23 14.10 -2.36
CA LEU A 30 11.62 12.69 -2.22
C LEU A 30 12.69 12.28 -3.24
N ILE A 31 12.53 12.72 -4.49
CA ILE A 31 13.45 12.39 -5.58
C ILE A 31 14.74 13.20 -5.46
N VAL A 32 14.63 14.51 -5.28
CA VAL A 32 15.76 15.44 -5.35
C VAL A 32 16.61 15.40 -4.08
N ASP A 33 15.99 15.31 -2.89
CA ASP A 33 16.65 15.51 -1.60
C ASP A 33 16.81 14.21 -0.80
N PHE A 34 15.85 13.28 -0.90
CA PHE A 34 15.89 12.01 -0.15
C PHE A 34 16.47 10.84 -0.94
N GLY A 35 17.01 11.11 -2.13
CA GLY A 35 17.72 10.14 -2.94
C GLY A 35 16.85 8.96 -3.37
N ILE A 36 15.56 9.18 -3.62
CA ILE A 36 14.68 8.16 -4.21
C ILE A 36 14.76 8.24 -5.72
N ASN A 37 14.98 7.08 -6.34
CA ASN A 37 14.93 6.93 -7.79
C ASN A 37 13.72 6.08 -8.16
N ILE A 38 12.66 6.70 -8.67
CA ILE A 38 11.48 5.97 -9.15
C ILE A 38 11.85 5.37 -10.51
N LEU A 39 12.15 4.07 -10.51
CA LEU A 39 12.52 3.33 -11.72
C LEU A 39 11.38 3.35 -12.74
N TRP A 40 10.16 3.11 -12.27
CA TRP A 40 8.96 3.20 -13.09
C TRP A 40 7.70 3.28 -12.22
N HIS A 41 6.70 3.98 -12.73
CA HIS A 41 5.37 4.07 -12.15
C HIS A 41 4.33 4.19 -13.28
N PRO A 42 3.23 3.40 -13.30
CA PRO A 42 2.28 3.35 -14.42
C PRO A 42 1.70 4.70 -14.87
N THR A 43 1.45 5.60 -13.91
CA THR A 43 0.82 6.90 -14.17
C THR A 43 1.79 8.00 -14.63
N VAL A 44 3.08 7.95 -14.25
CA VAL A 44 4.03 9.06 -14.44
C VAL A 44 5.35 8.64 -15.08
N GLY A 45 5.57 7.34 -15.28
CA GLY A 45 6.74 6.79 -15.94
C GLY A 45 6.77 7.17 -17.42
N LEU A 46 7.98 7.34 -17.96
CA LEU A 46 8.19 7.74 -19.36
C LEU A 46 8.33 6.52 -20.27
N GLU A 47 8.83 5.41 -19.74
CA GLU A 47 9.05 4.16 -20.43
C GLU A 47 7.72 3.50 -20.80
N LEU A 48 7.64 3.01 -22.04
CA LEU A 48 6.45 2.39 -22.61
C LEU A 48 6.78 1.05 -23.28
N GLY A 49 5.80 0.15 -23.32
CA GLY A 49 5.90 -1.12 -24.04
C GLY A 49 7.10 -1.96 -23.58
N THR A 50 7.95 -2.36 -24.53
CA THR A 50 9.10 -3.24 -24.26
C THR A 50 10.14 -2.61 -23.34
N GLN A 51 10.25 -1.27 -23.30
CA GLN A 51 11.16 -0.59 -22.37
C GLN A 51 10.81 -0.92 -20.91
N VAL A 52 9.52 -1.00 -20.60
CA VAL A 52 9.06 -1.38 -19.26
C VAL A 52 9.40 -2.84 -19.00
N SER A 53 9.09 -3.73 -19.94
CA SER A 53 9.43 -5.16 -19.81
C SER A 53 10.93 -5.38 -19.58
N ASP A 54 11.79 -4.68 -20.33
CA ASP A 54 13.25 -4.76 -20.19
C ASP A 54 13.70 -4.27 -18.81
N LEU A 55 13.12 -3.15 -18.31
CA LEU A 55 13.39 -2.63 -16.97
C LEU A 55 13.00 -3.63 -15.87
N LEU A 56 11.83 -4.27 -15.99
CA LEU A 56 11.39 -5.29 -15.03
C LEU A 56 12.34 -6.49 -15.03
N ASN A 57 12.76 -6.96 -16.21
CA ASN A 57 13.71 -8.06 -16.35
C ASN A 57 15.11 -7.69 -15.84
N ASP A 58 15.54 -6.43 -16.01
CA ASP A 58 16.78 -5.91 -15.42
C ASP A 58 16.73 -5.95 -13.89
N CYS A 59 15.56 -5.68 -13.27
CA CYS A 59 15.37 -5.83 -11.83
C CYS A 59 15.45 -7.31 -11.40
N LEU A 60 14.79 -8.21 -12.13
CA LEU A 60 14.78 -9.65 -11.81
C LEU A 60 16.16 -10.30 -11.96
N SER A 61 16.93 -9.88 -12.97
CA SER A 61 18.30 -10.36 -13.19
C SER A 61 19.32 -9.74 -12.23
N GLY A 62 18.95 -8.71 -11.48
CA GLY A 62 19.83 -7.96 -10.59
C GLY A 62 20.77 -6.99 -11.31
N LYS A 63 20.61 -6.80 -12.63
CA LYS A 63 21.32 -5.75 -13.38
C LYS A 63 20.95 -4.35 -12.86
N THR A 64 19.68 -4.18 -12.50
CA THR A 64 19.21 -3.02 -11.74
C THR A 64 18.84 -3.48 -10.34
N GLN A 65 19.48 -2.92 -9.32
CA GLN A 65 19.11 -3.20 -7.94
C GLN A 65 17.70 -2.69 -7.66
N LEU A 66 16.86 -3.54 -7.05
CA LEU A 66 15.51 -3.18 -6.61
C LEU A 66 15.48 -3.05 -5.09
N ASP A 67 15.43 -1.83 -4.58
CA ASP A 67 15.43 -1.58 -3.13
C ASP A 67 14.01 -1.64 -2.57
N ILE A 68 13.05 -1.02 -3.25
CA ILE A 68 11.66 -0.97 -2.80
C ILE A 68 10.75 -1.39 -3.93
N PHE A 69 10.00 -2.46 -3.72
CA PHE A 69 8.87 -2.82 -4.56
C PHE A 69 7.57 -2.37 -3.90
N VAL A 70 6.92 -1.37 -4.50
CA VAL A 70 5.60 -0.89 -4.07
C VAL A 70 4.54 -1.54 -4.96
N PHE A 71 3.54 -2.15 -4.33
CA PHE A 71 2.38 -2.67 -5.03
C PHE A 71 1.11 -1.97 -4.54
N GLU A 72 0.41 -1.35 -5.48
CA GLU A 72 -0.88 -0.71 -5.25
C GLU A 72 -2.00 -1.56 -5.86
N GLY A 73 -3.08 -1.75 -5.10
CA GLY A 73 -4.22 -2.55 -5.54
C GLY A 73 -4.12 -4.03 -5.15
N THR A 74 -5.19 -4.77 -5.42
CA THR A 74 -5.25 -6.20 -5.09
C THR A 74 -4.39 -7.03 -6.05
N VAL A 75 -3.90 -8.17 -5.57
CA VAL A 75 -3.40 -9.22 -6.46
C VAL A 75 -4.62 -9.99 -6.97
N ILE A 76 -4.80 -9.99 -8.29
CA ILE A 76 -5.92 -10.66 -8.96
C ILE A 76 -5.47 -12.07 -9.37
N GLU A 77 -6.07 -13.10 -8.78
CA GLU A 77 -5.76 -14.50 -9.09
C GLU A 77 -6.70 -15.09 -10.14
N GLY A 78 -7.81 -14.43 -10.44
CA GLY A 78 -8.83 -14.95 -11.33
C GLY A 78 -8.50 -14.84 -12.84
N PRO A 79 -9.22 -15.60 -13.68
CA PRO A 79 -10.17 -16.64 -13.30
C PRO A 79 -9.44 -17.95 -12.95
N ASN A 80 -10.00 -18.74 -12.03
CA ASN A 80 -9.54 -20.08 -11.67
C ASN A 80 -8.05 -20.15 -11.31
N GLY A 81 -7.55 -19.16 -10.57
CA GLY A 81 -6.15 -19.07 -10.17
C GLY A 81 -5.18 -18.78 -11.32
N THR A 82 -5.64 -18.37 -12.51
CA THR A 82 -4.75 -18.09 -13.66
C THR A 82 -4.16 -16.68 -13.69
N GLY A 83 -4.76 -15.72 -12.97
CA GLY A 83 -4.38 -14.30 -12.96
C GLY A 83 -4.68 -13.56 -14.27
N LYS A 84 -5.34 -14.20 -15.24
CA LYS A 84 -5.57 -13.62 -16.59
C LYS A 84 -6.54 -12.43 -16.60
N MET A 85 -7.28 -12.17 -15.51
CA MET A 85 -8.06 -10.94 -15.35
C MET A 85 -7.19 -9.69 -15.12
N ASN A 86 -5.89 -9.85 -14.88
CA ASN A 86 -4.95 -8.73 -14.83
C ASN A 86 -3.63 -9.13 -15.49
N TYR A 87 -3.48 -8.74 -16.76
CA TYR A 87 -2.34 -9.07 -17.60
C TYR A 87 -1.47 -7.85 -17.84
N PHE A 88 -0.15 -8.00 -17.71
CA PHE A 88 0.80 -6.90 -17.86
C PHE A 88 2.14 -7.42 -18.39
N ALA A 89 2.72 -6.72 -19.38
CA ALA A 89 3.98 -7.11 -20.01
C ALA A 89 4.03 -8.62 -20.34
N ASP A 90 3.03 -9.06 -21.12
CA ASP A 90 2.89 -10.42 -21.66
C ASP A 90 2.73 -11.59 -20.66
N ARG A 91 2.51 -11.31 -19.37
CA ARG A 91 2.17 -12.33 -18.36
C ARG A 91 1.16 -11.83 -17.31
N PRO A 92 0.53 -12.73 -16.52
CA PRO A 92 -0.30 -12.31 -15.39
C PRO A 92 0.47 -11.42 -14.40
N MET A 93 -0.13 -10.32 -13.96
CA MET A 93 0.48 -9.37 -13.02
C MET A 93 0.94 -10.05 -11.72
N LYS A 94 0.16 -11.02 -11.23
CA LYS A 94 0.50 -11.77 -10.02
C LYS A 94 1.88 -12.46 -10.11
N ASP A 95 2.27 -12.87 -11.31
CA ASP A 95 3.56 -13.53 -11.50
C ASP A 95 4.72 -12.52 -11.44
N TRP A 96 4.51 -11.29 -11.97
CA TRP A 96 5.44 -10.17 -11.72
C TRP A 96 5.55 -9.83 -10.25
N VAL A 97 4.41 -9.76 -9.55
CA VAL A 97 4.37 -9.47 -8.10
C VAL A 97 5.21 -10.47 -7.33
N LYS A 98 5.07 -11.77 -7.62
CA LYS A 98 5.87 -12.81 -6.98
C LYS A 98 7.37 -12.61 -7.24
N ASP A 99 7.77 -12.53 -8.51
CA ASP A 99 9.18 -12.49 -8.88
C ASP A 99 9.87 -11.21 -8.37
N LEU A 100 9.18 -10.06 -8.45
CA LEU A 100 9.70 -8.77 -7.97
C LEU A 100 9.73 -8.68 -6.45
N ALA A 101 8.76 -9.26 -5.75
CA ALA A 101 8.77 -9.33 -4.29
C ALA A 101 9.96 -10.18 -3.79
N GLU A 102 10.29 -11.27 -4.47
CA GLU A 102 11.48 -12.08 -4.18
C GLU A 102 12.78 -11.35 -4.54
N ALA A 103 12.77 -10.47 -5.55
CA ALA A 103 13.94 -9.71 -5.98
C ALA A 103 14.26 -8.50 -5.07
N ALA A 104 13.25 -7.83 -4.53
CA ALA A 104 13.37 -6.56 -3.81
C ALA A 104 14.02 -6.67 -2.42
N GLN A 105 14.68 -5.59 -1.96
CA GLN A 105 15.12 -5.48 -0.56
C GLN A 105 13.92 -5.35 0.39
N PHE A 106 12.96 -4.49 0.06
CA PHE A 106 11.74 -4.29 0.84
C PHE A 106 10.51 -4.29 -0.06
N VAL A 107 9.39 -4.79 0.47
CA VAL A 107 8.10 -4.84 -0.23
C VAL A 107 7.07 -4.05 0.55
N VAL A 108 6.37 -3.15 -0.14
CA VAL A 108 5.34 -2.27 0.44
C VAL A 108 4.00 -2.55 -0.23
N ALA A 109 3.02 -2.99 0.56
CA ALA A 109 1.64 -3.08 0.12
C ALA A 109 0.93 -1.76 0.43
N LEU A 110 0.52 -1.06 -0.62
CA LEU A 110 -0.08 0.26 -0.49
C LEU A 110 -1.61 0.25 -0.66
N GLY A 111 -2.29 0.72 0.37
CA GLY A 111 -3.73 0.84 0.50
C GLY A 111 -4.43 -0.45 0.91
N ASP A 112 -5.70 -0.33 1.29
CA ASP A 112 -6.52 -1.46 1.79
C ASP A 112 -6.63 -2.62 0.79
N CYS A 113 -6.57 -2.31 -0.51
CA CYS A 113 -6.56 -3.30 -1.58
C CYS A 113 -5.31 -4.18 -1.50
N ALA A 114 -4.10 -3.60 -1.51
CA ALA A 114 -2.87 -4.38 -1.48
C ALA A 114 -2.64 -5.06 -0.13
N THR A 115 -3.07 -4.43 0.96
CA THR A 115 -2.87 -4.96 2.32
C THR A 115 -3.84 -6.09 2.63
N TRP A 116 -5.15 -5.88 2.47
CA TRP A 116 -6.21 -6.81 2.92
C TRP A 116 -7.06 -7.42 1.79
N GLY A 117 -6.83 -7.03 0.55
CA GLY A 117 -7.74 -7.30 -0.57
C GLY A 117 -8.84 -6.24 -0.77
N GLY A 118 -9.03 -5.32 0.17
CA GLY A 118 -9.91 -4.15 0.04
C GLY A 118 -11.32 -4.43 -0.49
N ILE A 119 -11.87 -3.49 -1.25
CA ILE A 119 -13.19 -3.62 -1.91
C ILE A 119 -13.23 -4.81 -2.88
N PRO A 120 -12.23 -5.04 -3.77
CA PRO A 120 -12.31 -6.14 -4.75
C PRO A 120 -12.43 -7.53 -4.14
N ALA A 121 -11.85 -7.76 -2.94
CA ALA A 121 -11.94 -9.04 -2.24
C ALA A 121 -13.26 -9.23 -1.45
N VAL A 122 -14.21 -8.30 -1.50
CA VAL A 122 -15.54 -8.49 -0.87
C VAL A 122 -16.35 -9.52 -1.69
N PRO A 123 -17.15 -10.41 -1.05
CA PRO A 123 -18.03 -11.31 -1.78
C PRO A 123 -18.91 -10.58 -2.81
N PRO A 124 -19.05 -11.11 -4.04
CA PRO A 124 -18.70 -12.48 -4.44
C PRO A 124 -17.24 -12.69 -4.91
N ASN A 125 -16.39 -11.65 -4.93
CA ASN A 125 -14.98 -11.72 -5.36
C ASN A 125 -14.72 -12.53 -6.66
N PRO A 126 -15.36 -12.17 -7.79
CA PRO A 126 -15.25 -12.95 -9.03
C PRO A 126 -13.84 -12.91 -9.65
N SER A 127 -13.02 -11.93 -9.26
CA SER A 127 -11.63 -11.79 -9.70
C SER A 127 -10.64 -12.54 -8.81
N GLU A 128 -11.11 -13.23 -7.77
CA GLU A 128 -10.25 -13.94 -6.81
C GLU A 128 -9.17 -12.99 -6.26
N SER A 129 -9.56 -11.75 -5.98
CA SER A 129 -8.68 -10.72 -5.47
C SER A 129 -8.27 -11.01 -4.03
N THR A 130 -7.00 -10.74 -3.72
CA THR A 130 -6.44 -10.88 -2.38
C THR A 130 -5.40 -9.78 -2.10
N GLY A 131 -5.04 -9.60 -0.84
CA GLY A 131 -3.91 -8.75 -0.46
C GLY A 131 -2.59 -9.52 -0.58
N MET A 132 -1.47 -8.81 -0.47
CA MET A 132 -0.13 -9.39 -0.65
C MET A 132 0.19 -10.45 0.40
N GLN A 133 -0.09 -10.18 1.68
CA GLN A 133 0.14 -11.12 2.78
C GLN A 133 -1.07 -11.35 3.68
N PHE A 134 -2.19 -10.67 3.42
CA PHE A 134 -3.43 -10.89 4.14
C PHE A 134 -4.61 -10.97 3.17
N HIS A 135 -5.53 -11.87 3.47
CA HIS A 135 -6.85 -11.93 2.88
C HIS A 135 -7.87 -11.55 3.94
N LYS A 136 -8.36 -10.31 3.88
CA LYS A 136 -9.17 -9.69 4.95
C LYS A 136 -8.43 -9.78 6.29
N ARG A 137 -8.97 -10.55 7.24
CA ARG A 137 -8.40 -10.74 8.58
C ARG A 137 -7.41 -11.91 8.66
N GLN A 138 -7.30 -12.71 7.61
CA GLN A 138 -6.47 -13.92 7.61
C GLN A 138 -5.09 -13.60 7.05
N LYS A 139 -4.03 -13.92 7.81
CA LYS A 139 -2.66 -13.90 7.30
C LYS A 139 -2.46 -15.04 6.30
N GLY A 140 -1.76 -14.78 5.21
CA GLY A 140 -1.62 -15.70 4.09
C GLY A 140 -1.50 -14.94 2.78
N GLY A 141 -2.55 -14.23 2.37
CA GLY A 141 -2.54 -13.42 1.13
C GLY A 141 -1.99 -14.18 -0.09
N PHE A 142 -1.46 -13.44 -1.05
CA PHE A 142 -0.86 -13.98 -2.26
C PHE A 142 0.56 -14.56 -2.05
N LEU A 143 1.41 -13.85 -1.30
CA LEU A 143 2.82 -14.22 -1.09
C LEU A 143 3.02 -15.29 0.00
N GLY A 144 1.98 -15.61 0.76
CA GLY A 144 2.05 -16.53 1.89
C GLY A 144 2.36 -15.82 3.22
N ALA A 145 1.97 -16.47 4.33
CA ALA A 145 2.13 -15.94 5.68
C ALA A 145 3.60 -15.83 6.12
N ASP A 146 4.47 -16.64 5.53
CA ASP A 146 5.89 -16.78 5.89
C ASP A 146 6.82 -15.97 4.98
N PHE A 147 6.29 -15.23 3.99
CA PHE A 147 7.14 -14.43 3.12
C PHE A 147 7.85 -13.32 3.94
N ILE A 148 9.15 -13.21 3.70
CA ILE A 148 10.03 -12.18 4.26
C ILE A 148 10.88 -11.67 3.09
N SER A 149 10.92 -10.35 2.93
CA SER A 149 11.75 -9.68 1.92
C SER A 149 13.25 -9.83 2.24
N LYS A 150 14.13 -9.55 1.27
CA LYS A 150 15.59 -9.70 1.47
C LYS A 150 16.15 -8.84 2.61
N GLY A 151 15.51 -7.71 2.88
CA GLY A 151 15.82 -6.81 3.98
C GLY A 151 15.36 -7.31 5.36
N GLY A 152 14.80 -8.52 5.45
CA GLY A 152 14.44 -9.18 6.71
C GLY A 152 13.09 -8.76 7.31
N LEU A 153 12.31 -7.96 6.58
CA LEU A 153 10.96 -7.57 7.00
C LEU A 153 9.89 -8.32 6.22
N PRO A 154 8.70 -8.58 6.81
CA PRO A 154 7.54 -9.00 6.04
C PRO A 154 7.09 -7.86 5.10
N VAL A 155 6.01 -8.08 4.33
CA VAL A 155 5.43 -6.99 3.53
C VAL A 155 4.99 -5.87 4.47
N ILE A 156 5.51 -4.66 4.25
CA ILE A 156 5.16 -3.46 5.01
C ILE A 156 3.79 -2.99 4.52
N ASN A 157 2.80 -3.06 5.38
CA ASN A 157 1.43 -2.70 5.05
C ASN A 157 1.13 -1.25 5.40
N ILE A 158 0.79 -0.44 4.39
CA ILE A 158 0.32 0.94 4.58
C ILE A 158 -1.15 0.99 4.15
N PRO A 159 -2.10 0.63 5.05
CA PRO A 159 -3.53 0.61 4.72
C PRO A 159 -4.13 2.02 4.58
N GLY A 160 -5.38 2.07 4.11
CA GLY A 160 -6.12 3.27 3.76
C GLY A 160 -6.69 3.19 2.34
N CYS A 161 -7.81 3.86 2.09
CA CYS A 161 -8.49 3.84 0.78
C CYS A 161 -8.92 5.25 0.36
N PRO A 162 -7.96 6.16 0.04
CA PRO A 162 -6.52 5.90 -0.09
C PRO A 162 -5.73 6.05 1.22
N ALA A 163 -4.49 5.57 1.24
CA ALA A 163 -3.52 5.81 2.30
C ALA A 163 -3.07 7.29 2.29
N HIS A 164 -2.88 7.87 3.47
CA HIS A 164 -2.41 9.25 3.62
C HIS A 164 -1.00 9.41 3.00
N PRO A 165 -0.71 10.48 2.24
CA PRO A 165 0.59 10.67 1.59
C PRO A 165 1.77 10.52 2.56
N ASP A 166 1.69 11.19 3.70
CA ASP A 166 2.79 11.22 4.68
C ASP A 166 3.18 9.83 5.21
N TRP A 167 2.21 8.91 5.31
CA TRP A 167 2.51 7.54 5.75
C TRP A 167 3.36 6.83 4.71
N VAL A 168 3.11 7.09 3.42
CA VAL A 168 3.87 6.55 2.30
C VAL A 168 5.26 7.18 2.25
N THR A 169 5.32 8.53 2.24
CA THR A 169 6.59 9.26 2.09
C THR A 169 7.55 8.96 3.23
N GLN A 170 7.08 8.91 4.48
CA GLN A 170 7.93 8.60 5.62
C GLN A 170 8.52 7.19 5.57
N ILE A 171 7.78 6.19 5.07
CA ILE A 171 8.33 4.83 4.91
C ILE A 171 9.36 4.78 3.78
N LEU A 172 9.09 5.44 2.65
CA LEU A 172 10.07 5.52 1.55
C LEU A 172 11.36 6.23 2.00
N VAL A 173 11.25 7.33 2.76
CA VAL A 173 12.40 8.04 3.35
C VAL A 173 13.14 7.17 4.36
N ALA A 174 12.43 6.45 5.24
CA ALA A 174 13.07 5.58 6.21
C ALA A 174 13.92 4.50 5.51
N ILE A 175 13.43 3.93 4.41
CA ILE A 175 14.20 2.96 3.62
C ILE A 175 15.35 3.66 2.89
N SER A 176 15.12 4.78 2.21
CA SER A 176 16.15 5.44 1.39
C SER A 176 17.32 6.00 2.20
N THR A 177 17.05 6.37 3.46
CA THR A 177 18.07 6.88 4.40
C THR A 177 18.69 5.80 5.28
N GLY A 178 18.34 4.52 5.08
CA GLY A 178 18.88 3.40 5.86
C GLY A 178 18.36 3.32 7.30
N ARG A 179 17.26 4.02 7.60
CA ARG A 179 16.63 4.10 8.93
C ARG A 179 15.43 3.17 9.09
N ILE A 180 15.22 2.24 8.16
CA ILE A 180 14.11 1.28 8.22
C ILE A 180 14.13 0.42 9.49
N GLY A 181 15.31 0.19 10.08
CA GLY A 181 15.44 -0.50 11.38
C GLY A 181 14.78 0.25 12.56
N ASP A 182 14.54 1.55 12.43
CA ASP A 182 13.82 2.36 13.43
C ASP A 182 12.28 2.15 13.33
N VAL A 183 11.78 1.62 12.20
CA VAL A 183 10.35 1.43 11.96
C VAL A 183 9.89 0.10 12.56
N VAL A 184 9.15 0.18 13.66
CA VAL A 184 8.51 -0.98 14.27
C VAL A 184 7.18 -1.26 13.60
N VAL A 185 6.99 -2.48 13.11
CA VAL A 185 5.70 -2.95 12.57
C VAL A 185 4.89 -3.73 13.62
N ASP A 186 3.56 -3.68 13.53
CA ASP A 186 2.65 -4.48 14.35
C ASP A 186 2.44 -5.90 13.79
N GLU A 187 1.58 -6.71 14.45
CA GLU A 187 1.25 -8.07 13.99
C GLU A 187 0.56 -8.12 12.60
N PHE A 188 0.04 -7.00 12.13
CA PHE A 188 -0.54 -6.82 10.80
C PHE A 188 0.45 -6.20 9.82
N HIS A 189 1.72 -6.13 10.21
CA HIS A 189 2.84 -5.58 9.45
C HIS A 189 2.68 -4.09 9.12
N ARG A 190 1.91 -3.35 9.91
CA ARG A 190 1.71 -1.91 9.74
C ARG A 190 2.68 -1.12 10.61
N PRO A 191 3.24 0.01 10.13
CA PRO A 191 4.10 0.86 10.96
C PRO A 191 3.36 1.38 12.21
N LYS A 192 3.86 1.06 13.40
CA LYS A 192 3.22 1.47 14.67
C LYS A 192 3.14 2.99 14.82
N THR A 193 4.06 3.74 14.22
CA THR A 193 4.06 5.21 14.22
C THR A 193 2.71 5.79 13.76
N PHE A 194 1.97 5.09 12.88
CA PHE A 194 0.70 5.57 12.34
C PHE A 194 -0.51 4.79 12.87
N PHE A 195 -0.35 3.49 13.16
CA PHE A 195 -1.47 2.57 13.36
C PHE A 195 -1.56 2.01 14.80
N THR A 196 -1.24 2.83 15.81
CA THR A 196 -1.31 2.44 17.23
C THR A 196 -2.66 2.74 17.87
N ASP A 197 -3.25 3.89 17.56
CA ASP A 197 -4.46 4.38 18.21
C ASP A 197 -5.69 4.30 17.29
N PHE A 198 -6.86 4.22 17.91
CA PHE A 198 -8.12 4.40 17.19
C PHE A 198 -8.29 5.85 16.74
N VAL A 199 -8.97 6.06 15.61
CA VAL A 199 -9.32 7.40 15.12
C VAL A 199 -10.06 8.22 16.19
N GLN A 200 -10.86 7.55 17.02
CA GLN A 200 -11.55 8.19 18.13
C GLN A 200 -10.61 8.89 19.12
N THR A 201 -9.42 8.35 19.38
CA THR A 201 -8.47 8.91 20.35
C THR A 201 -8.07 10.34 20.01
N GLY A 202 -7.88 10.62 18.71
CA GLY A 202 -7.60 11.98 18.20
C GLY A 202 -8.83 12.79 17.82
N CYS A 203 -10.04 12.27 18.01
CA CYS A 203 -11.26 12.90 17.52
C CYS A 203 -11.66 14.11 18.37
N THR A 204 -11.84 15.28 17.76
CA THR A 204 -12.31 16.48 18.44
C THR A 204 -13.73 16.36 19.02
N ASN A 205 -14.50 15.35 18.58
CA ASN A 205 -15.82 15.01 19.13
C ASN A 205 -15.77 13.91 20.20
N ALA A 206 -14.59 13.54 20.73
CA ALA A 206 -14.46 12.48 21.74
C ALA A 206 -15.31 12.75 23.00
N ARG A 207 -15.41 14.01 23.44
CA ARG A 207 -16.31 14.39 24.54
C ARG A 207 -17.77 14.13 24.19
N ASN A 208 -18.21 14.54 23.01
CA ASN A 208 -19.58 14.30 22.52
C ASN A 208 -19.88 12.80 22.42
N PHE A 209 -18.88 11.98 22.08
CA PHE A 209 -19.03 10.52 22.13
C PHE A 209 -19.29 10.05 23.57
N ALA A 210 -18.47 10.48 24.54
CA ALA A 210 -18.62 10.08 25.94
C ALA A 210 -19.95 10.53 26.54
N GLU A 211 -20.42 11.72 26.19
CA GLU A 211 -21.68 12.32 26.65
C GLU A 211 -22.91 11.87 25.85
N LYS A 212 -22.73 11.06 24.79
CA LYS A 212 -23.79 10.60 23.88
C LYS A 212 -24.57 11.73 23.21
N VAL A 213 -23.87 12.79 22.83
CA VAL A 213 -24.44 13.92 22.06
C VAL A 213 -24.37 13.60 20.58
N GLU A 214 -25.50 13.67 19.88
CA GLU A 214 -25.61 13.32 18.46
C GLU A 214 -25.36 14.54 17.55
N GLY A 215 -24.58 14.35 16.49
CA GLY A 215 -24.15 15.46 15.62
C GLY A 215 -24.95 15.65 14.32
N GLY A 216 -25.57 14.59 13.79
CA GLY A 216 -26.14 14.57 12.43
C GLY A 216 -25.12 14.87 11.32
N PHE A 217 -25.55 14.82 10.04
CA PHE A 217 -24.70 15.22 8.91
C PHE A 217 -24.68 16.73 8.68
N GLY A 218 -23.55 17.26 8.20
CA GLY A 218 -23.41 18.64 7.73
C GLY A 218 -23.26 19.72 8.81
N ARG A 219 -23.19 19.35 10.09
CA ARG A 219 -23.07 20.29 11.22
C ARG A 219 -21.76 20.09 11.97
N ARG A 220 -20.75 20.91 11.67
CA ARG A 220 -19.43 20.83 12.32
C ARG A 220 -19.56 21.17 13.82
N GLY A 221 -18.96 20.33 14.67
CA GLY A 221 -18.85 20.56 16.12
C GLY A 221 -20.13 20.34 16.93
N HIS A 222 -21.20 19.84 16.32
CA HIS A 222 -22.52 19.77 16.95
C HIS A 222 -22.80 18.46 17.70
N GLY A 223 -21.90 17.48 17.62
CA GLY A 223 -22.06 16.19 18.29
C GLY A 223 -21.19 15.09 17.66
N CYS A 224 -21.32 13.88 18.21
CA CYS A 224 -20.65 12.69 17.73
C CYS A 224 -21.39 12.09 16.54
N LEU A 225 -20.64 11.59 15.55
CA LEU A 225 -21.18 10.92 14.36
C LEU A 225 -21.27 9.40 14.51
N PHE A 226 -21.02 8.86 15.70
CA PHE A 226 -21.04 7.42 15.94
C PHE A 226 -22.48 6.85 15.97
N TYR A 227 -23.36 7.47 16.76
CA TYR A 227 -24.65 6.87 17.12
C TYR A 227 -25.66 6.81 15.97
N GLU A 228 -25.84 7.92 15.24
CA GLU A 228 -26.89 8.00 14.21
C GLU A 228 -26.37 7.77 12.79
N VAL A 229 -25.10 8.10 12.57
CA VAL A 229 -24.52 8.25 11.22
C VAL A 229 -23.41 7.23 10.93
N GLY A 230 -23.15 6.32 11.87
CA GLY A 230 -22.37 5.11 11.63
C GLY A 230 -20.86 5.30 11.55
N CYS A 231 -20.32 6.37 12.15
CA CYS A 231 -18.87 6.57 12.24
C CYS A 231 -18.19 5.33 12.84
N ARG A 232 -17.09 4.89 12.23
CA ARG A 232 -16.33 3.71 12.65
C ARG A 232 -15.10 4.03 13.50
N GLY A 233 -14.89 5.29 13.90
CA GLY A 233 -13.67 5.73 14.57
C GLY A 233 -13.30 5.02 15.90
N PRO A 234 -14.25 4.50 16.69
CA PRO A 234 -13.97 3.69 17.89
C PRO A 234 -13.56 2.23 17.66
N MET A 235 -13.44 1.77 16.42
CA MET A 235 -13.18 0.36 16.04
C MET A 235 -11.87 0.17 15.32
#